data_AF-A0A6J2W8W5-F1
#
_entry.id   AF-A0A6J2W8W5-F1
#
_cell.length_a   1.000
_cell.length_b   1.000
_cell.length_c   1.000
_cell.angle_alpha   90.00
_cell.angle_beta   90.00
_cell.angle_gamma   90.00
#
_symmetry.space_group_name_H-M   'P 1'
#
loop_
_entity.id
_entity.type
_entity.pdbx_description
1 polymer ?
#
loop_
_entity_poly.entity_id
_entity_poly.type
_entity_poly.pdbx_seq_one_letter_code
_entity_poly.pdbx_strand_id
1 'polypeptide(L)'
;MELLPILDPEDEPRERQWYALVPRGEGPGVSVGHTCTYLPSAEGGKGRILIVGGANPNGSFSESHVINLDDHEWDVPEWAGLGARYEHCSFVSDSAPHSLWVFGGAQQAGNRNCIQVLHTADNQSWRSVQVKGVPPSPRTYHTSLACVGDRLFVFSGGDSGTTPVSDAQLHVFDTVTSTWSQPETKGKQPSARQGHVVVAVGDTIYVHGGMAGGKFHNDLSSLDTLNMRWERIKAKGDLPPGQAAHSSVAFGKNFFIFGGLTPEGATNSMYRFQCDKHRWTLMTFDGDLPPNRLDHSMCVVPWHVRADVSGERDAEKNPQTRTVHLCFVFGGMDTQGEIFNDCLVTLLT
;
A
#
# COMPACT_ATOMS: atom_id res chain seq x y z
N MET A 1 -7.58 -25.94 8.22
CA MET A 1 -6.72 -24.90 7.61
C MET A 1 -5.51 -24.86 8.51
N GLU A 2 -4.36 -25.31 8.00
CA GLU A 2 -3.11 -25.23 8.78
C GLU A 2 -2.71 -23.76 8.86
N LEU A 3 -2.25 -23.35 10.05
CA LEU A 3 -1.96 -21.97 10.39
C LEU A 3 -0.55 -21.63 9.88
N LEU A 4 -0.39 -20.45 9.25
CA LEU A 4 0.92 -19.93 8.90
C LEU A 4 1.82 -19.88 10.16
N PRO A 5 3.13 -20.17 10.03
CA PRO A 5 4.05 -20.06 11.16
C PRO A 5 4.07 -18.62 11.70
N ILE A 6 4.22 -18.48 13.01
CA ILE A 6 4.38 -17.16 13.64
C ILE A 6 5.82 -16.69 13.40
N LEU A 7 5.99 -15.43 12.98
CA LEU A 7 7.30 -14.76 13.01
C LEU A 7 7.47 -14.04 14.33
N ASP A 8 8.29 -14.60 15.22
CA ASP A 8 8.60 -13.96 16.49
C ASP A 8 9.52 -12.74 16.30
N PRO A 9 9.48 -11.75 17.21
CA PRO A 9 10.40 -10.62 17.19
C PRO A 9 11.86 -11.06 17.10
N GLU A 10 12.63 -10.40 16.22
CA GLU A 10 14.07 -10.63 16.02
C GLU A 10 14.48 -11.92 15.29
N ASP A 11 13.53 -12.83 15.03
CA ASP A 11 13.76 -14.01 14.19
C ASP A 11 14.11 -13.61 12.75
N GLU A 12 14.98 -14.40 12.14
CA GLU A 12 15.32 -14.27 10.73
C GLU A 12 14.28 -14.97 9.85
N PRO A 13 13.47 -14.22 9.08
CA PRO A 13 12.47 -14.81 8.19
C PRO A 13 13.16 -15.57 7.05
N ARG A 14 12.63 -16.73 6.69
CA ARG A 14 13.12 -17.51 5.55
C ARG A 14 12.62 -16.91 4.25
N GLU A 15 13.43 -17.01 3.21
CA GLU A 15 13.00 -16.68 1.86
C GLU A 15 11.83 -17.58 1.44
N ARG A 16 10.90 -17.01 0.67
CA ARG A 16 9.76 -17.75 0.10
C ARG A 16 8.87 -18.42 1.15
N GLN A 17 8.76 -17.86 2.35
CA GLN A 17 7.84 -18.33 3.37
C GLN A 17 6.94 -17.19 3.85
N TRP A 18 5.64 -17.49 3.96
CA TRP A 18 4.67 -16.61 4.60
C TRP A 18 4.61 -16.90 6.09
N TYR A 19 4.43 -15.84 6.88
CA TYR A 19 4.28 -15.89 8.31
C TYR A 19 3.06 -15.08 8.75
N ALA A 20 2.47 -15.49 9.87
CA ALA A 20 1.60 -14.63 10.66
C ALA A 20 2.46 -13.76 11.59
N LEU A 21 2.20 -12.46 11.61
CA LEU A 21 2.69 -11.56 12.64
C LEU A 21 1.57 -11.38 13.66
N VAL A 22 1.86 -11.56 14.95
CA VAL A 22 0.83 -11.50 16.01
C VAL A 22 1.24 -10.44 17.03
N PRO A 23 0.98 -9.15 16.78
CA PRO A 23 1.22 -8.11 17.77
C PRO A 23 0.35 -8.34 19.00
N ARG A 24 0.87 -8.00 20.19
CA ARG A 24 0.14 -8.11 21.46
C ARG A 24 -0.91 -6.99 21.56
N GLY A 25 -1.96 -7.22 22.35
CA GLY A 25 -3.05 -6.25 22.54
C GLY A 25 -4.21 -6.42 21.56
N GLU A 26 -5.17 -5.50 21.62
CA GLU A 26 -6.37 -5.52 20.78
C GLU A 26 -6.16 -4.67 19.52
N GLY A 27 -6.02 -5.35 18.39
CA GLY A 27 -5.96 -4.72 17.08
C GLY A 27 -7.34 -4.34 16.51
N PRO A 28 -7.37 -3.76 15.31
CA PRO A 28 -8.62 -3.50 14.59
C PRO A 28 -9.42 -4.79 14.34
N GLY A 29 -10.75 -4.62 14.27
CA GLY A 29 -11.64 -5.66 13.75
C GLY A 29 -11.44 -5.90 12.25
N VAL A 30 -12.24 -6.81 11.70
CA VAL A 30 -12.24 -7.14 10.27
C VAL A 30 -12.56 -5.91 9.41
N SER A 31 -11.76 -5.67 8.37
CA SER A 31 -11.91 -4.49 7.52
C SER A 31 -11.35 -4.67 6.11
N VAL A 32 -11.92 -3.92 5.17
CA VAL A 32 -11.46 -3.77 3.79
C VAL A 32 -11.21 -2.31 3.45
N GLY A 33 -10.39 -2.06 2.42
CA GLY A 33 -10.16 -0.73 1.86
C GLY A 33 -9.50 0.26 2.83
N HIS A 34 -8.90 -0.22 3.91
CA HIS A 34 -8.02 0.58 4.75
C HIS A 34 -6.68 0.78 4.02
N THR A 35 -5.81 1.61 4.57
CA THR A 35 -4.42 1.71 4.11
C THR A 35 -3.48 1.29 5.23
N CYS A 36 -2.34 0.68 4.91
CA CYS A 36 -1.25 0.48 5.85
C CYS A 36 0.01 1.20 5.39
N THR A 37 0.73 1.84 6.30
CA THR A 37 1.94 2.63 5.98
C THR A 37 2.95 2.51 7.11
N TYR A 38 4.18 2.13 6.77
CA TYR A 38 5.29 2.17 7.71
C TYR A 38 5.79 3.61 7.88
N LEU A 39 6.00 4.02 9.13
CA LEU A 39 6.67 5.27 9.48
C LEU A 39 7.91 4.98 10.34
N PRO A 40 9.07 5.55 10.00
CA PRO A 40 10.26 5.42 10.84
C PRO A 40 10.11 6.16 12.17
N SER A 41 10.80 5.68 13.21
CA SER A 41 10.89 6.38 14.50
C SER A 41 11.66 7.70 14.34
N ALA A 42 11.16 8.77 14.97
CA ALA A 42 11.87 10.05 15.05
C ALA A 42 12.98 10.06 16.12
N GLU A 43 12.86 9.19 17.14
CA GLU A 43 13.71 9.19 18.34
C GLU A 43 14.71 8.03 18.37
N GLY A 44 14.86 7.32 17.24
CA GLY A 44 15.51 6.01 17.20
C GLY A 44 14.53 4.90 17.62
N GLY A 45 14.63 3.73 17.00
CA GLY A 45 13.68 2.62 17.19
C GLY A 45 13.33 1.92 15.89
N LYS A 46 12.54 0.85 15.98
CA LYS A 46 12.12 0.01 14.85
C LYS A 46 10.98 0.63 14.03
N GLY A 47 10.38 1.72 14.52
CA GLY A 47 9.31 2.45 13.81
C GLY A 47 7.93 1.86 14.08
N ARG A 48 6.96 2.18 13.22
CA ARG A 48 5.56 1.79 13.42
C ARG A 48 4.83 1.54 12.11
N ILE A 49 3.82 0.68 12.15
CA ILE A 49 2.89 0.45 11.04
C ILE A 49 1.57 1.13 11.40
N LEU A 50 1.12 2.08 10.58
CA LEU A 50 -0.19 2.71 10.75
C LEU A 50 -1.19 2.00 9.86
N ILE A 51 -2.36 1.66 10.38
CA ILE A 51 -3.53 1.18 9.65
C ILE A 51 -4.63 2.22 9.80
N VAL A 52 -5.11 2.77 8.69
CA VAL A 52 -6.00 3.94 8.70
C VAL A 52 -7.28 3.65 7.94
N GLY A 53 -8.41 3.99 8.56
CA GLY A 53 -9.74 3.89 7.96
C GLY A 53 -10.14 2.45 7.62
N GLY A 54 -10.85 2.30 6.51
CA GLY A 54 -11.44 1.03 6.07
C GLY A 54 -12.94 0.98 6.31
N ALA A 55 -13.53 -0.15 5.98
CA ALA A 55 -14.95 -0.40 6.20
C ALA A 55 -15.22 -1.87 6.49
N ASN A 56 -16.37 -2.14 7.07
CA ASN A 56 -16.98 -3.45 7.14
C ASN A 56 -18.51 -3.30 6.93
N PRO A 57 -19.32 -4.38 7.07
CA PRO A 57 -20.76 -4.29 6.88
C PRO A 57 -21.48 -3.26 7.76
N ASN A 58 -20.87 -2.81 8.87
CA ASN A 58 -21.44 -1.80 9.78
C ASN A 58 -21.13 -0.36 9.35
N GLY A 59 -20.22 -0.15 8.39
CA GLY A 59 -19.89 1.16 7.85
C GLY A 59 -18.39 1.42 7.69
N SER A 60 -18.07 2.65 7.33
CA SER A 60 -16.70 3.14 7.16
C SER A 60 -16.13 3.71 8.46
N PHE A 61 -14.84 3.53 8.65
CA PHE A 61 -14.09 3.90 9.85
C PHE A 61 -13.33 5.22 9.69
N SER A 62 -13.18 5.92 10.79
CA SER A 62 -12.28 7.08 10.95
C SER A 62 -11.10 6.79 11.87
N GLU A 63 -11.06 5.59 12.44
CA GLU A 63 -10.07 5.14 13.38
C GLU A 63 -8.70 4.94 12.71
N SER A 64 -7.66 5.08 13.52
CA SER A 64 -6.29 4.73 13.18
C SER A 64 -5.81 3.73 14.21
N HIS A 65 -5.16 2.67 13.75
CA HIS A 65 -4.49 1.68 14.59
C HIS A 65 -3.00 1.70 14.29
N VAL A 66 -2.19 1.42 15.29
CA VAL A 66 -0.73 1.44 15.17
C VAL A 66 -0.19 0.13 15.70
N ILE A 67 0.73 -0.48 14.95
CA ILE A 67 1.63 -1.51 15.49
C ILE A 67 2.93 -0.80 15.83
N ASN A 68 3.27 -0.71 17.11
CA ASN A 68 4.59 -0.28 17.54
C ASN A 68 5.58 -1.44 17.35
N LEU A 69 6.61 -1.26 16.53
CA LEU A 69 7.54 -2.33 16.19
C LEU A 69 8.65 -2.51 17.24
N ASP A 70 8.77 -1.59 18.21
CA ASP A 70 9.75 -1.71 19.29
C ASP A 70 9.34 -2.77 20.32
N ASP A 71 8.06 -2.77 20.71
CA ASP A 71 7.47 -3.72 21.65
C ASP A 71 6.58 -4.77 20.97
N HIS A 72 6.21 -4.59 19.70
CA HIS A 72 5.26 -5.42 18.96
C HIS A 72 3.86 -5.41 19.57
N GLU A 73 3.38 -4.24 20.00
CA GLU A 73 2.04 -4.02 20.55
C GLU A 73 1.14 -3.18 19.63
N TRP A 74 -0.16 -3.45 19.74
CA TRP A 74 -1.21 -2.61 19.17
C TRP A 74 -1.48 -1.39 20.04
N ASP A 75 -1.46 -0.23 19.41
CA ASP A 75 -1.93 1.03 19.98
C ASP A 75 -3.13 1.53 19.19
N VAL A 76 -4.11 2.09 19.91
CA VAL A 76 -5.26 2.78 19.32
C VAL A 76 -5.18 4.26 19.66
N PRO A 77 -4.46 5.06 18.86
CA PRO A 77 -4.32 6.48 19.15
C PRO A 77 -5.66 7.23 19.03
N GLU A 78 -5.90 8.18 19.93
CA GLU A 78 -7.07 9.06 19.90
C GLU A 78 -6.93 10.22 18.89
N TRP A 79 -6.43 9.92 17.69
CA TRP A 79 -6.22 10.93 16.65
C TRP A 79 -7.55 11.34 16.00
N ALA A 80 -8.19 12.36 16.56
CA ALA A 80 -9.45 12.88 16.04
C ALA A 80 -9.29 13.58 14.68
N GLY A 81 -10.40 13.71 13.95
CA GLY A 81 -10.53 14.58 12.77
C GLY A 81 -10.48 13.88 11.42
N LEU A 82 -10.16 12.58 11.35
CA LEU A 82 -10.24 11.84 10.10
C LEU A 82 -11.71 11.71 9.70
N GLY A 83 -12.07 12.15 8.51
CA GLY A 83 -13.37 11.82 7.95
C GLY A 83 -13.39 10.35 7.57
N ALA A 84 -14.38 9.61 8.08
CA ALA A 84 -14.51 8.17 7.84
C ALA A 84 -14.41 7.84 6.34
N ARG A 85 -13.62 6.81 6.00
CA ARG A 85 -13.30 6.48 4.61
C ARG A 85 -12.74 5.07 4.42
N TYR A 86 -13.01 4.48 3.26
CA TYR A 86 -12.35 3.28 2.74
C TYR A 86 -11.95 3.49 1.27
N GLU A 87 -11.10 2.61 0.73
CA GLU A 87 -10.47 2.69 -0.59
C GLU A 87 -9.82 4.05 -0.89
N HIS A 88 -9.28 4.69 0.15
CA HIS A 88 -8.52 5.93 0.00
C HIS A 88 -7.06 5.63 -0.35
N CYS A 89 -6.33 6.68 -0.72
CA CYS A 89 -4.88 6.64 -0.80
C CYS A 89 -4.27 7.19 0.48
N SER A 90 -3.17 6.58 0.94
CA SER A 90 -2.28 7.15 1.96
C SER A 90 -0.88 7.30 1.39
N PHE A 91 -0.12 8.30 1.84
CA PHE A 91 1.27 8.47 1.41
C PHE A 91 2.06 9.35 2.37
N VAL A 92 3.38 9.28 2.25
CA VAL A 92 4.33 10.11 2.98
C VAL A 92 5.16 10.85 1.93
N SER A 93 5.41 12.14 2.15
CA SER A 93 6.25 12.96 1.29
C SER A 93 7.68 13.04 1.82
N ASP A 94 8.66 13.18 0.93
CA ASP A 94 10.08 13.22 1.29
C ASP A 94 10.41 14.35 2.27
N SER A 95 9.80 15.53 2.10
CA SER A 95 10.02 16.67 3.00
C SER A 95 9.34 16.53 4.37
N ALA A 96 8.42 15.57 4.53
CA ALA A 96 7.64 15.40 5.74
C ALA A 96 7.49 13.91 6.13
N PRO A 97 8.60 13.21 6.45
CA PRO A 97 8.62 11.76 6.68
C PRO A 97 7.81 11.28 7.90
N HIS A 98 7.40 12.21 8.78
CA HIS A 98 6.54 11.94 9.94
C HIS A 98 5.10 12.43 9.75
N SER A 99 4.73 12.76 8.51
CA SER A 99 3.38 13.19 8.16
C SER A 99 2.72 12.18 7.24
N LEU A 100 1.60 11.63 7.69
CA LEU A 100 0.77 10.75 6.87
C LEU A 100 -0.32 11.58 6.20
N TRP A 101 -0.34 11.56 4.87
CA TRP A 101 -1.35 12.20 4.05
C TRP A 101 -2.36 11.17 3.59
N VAL A 102 -3.63 11.56 3.47
CA VAL A 102 -4.68 10.76 2.84
C VAL A 102 -5.42 11.55 1.77
N PHE A 103 -5.74 10.87 0.66
CA PHE A 103 -6.50 11.42 -0.46
C PHE A 103 -7.69 10.53 -0.79
N GLY A 104 -8.85 11.16 -1.00
CA GLY A 104 -10.02 10.50 -1.56
C GLY A 104 -10.61 9.41 -0.65
N GLY A 105 -11.14 8.36 -1.29
CA GLY A 105 -11.87 7.27 -0.65
C GLY A 105 -13.38 7.50 -0.60
N ALA A 106 -14.11 6.47 -0.21
CA ALA A 106 -15.57 6.47 -0.12
C ALA A 106 -16.05 6.48 1.33
N GLN A 107 -17.26 7.00 1.53
CA GLN A 107 -18.07 6.82 2.73
C GLN A 107 -19.51 6.53 2.31
N GLN A 108 -20.42 6.30 3.26
CA GLN A 108 -21.82 6.00 2.97
C GLN A 108 -22.51 7.07 2.10
N ALA A 109 -22.16 8.35 2.28
CA ALA A 109 -22.72 9.46 1.50
C ALA A 109 -22.09 9.65 0.10
N GLY A 110 -21.05 8.88 -0.24
CA GLY A 110 -20.35 8.94 -1.52
C GLY A 110 -18.84 9.15 -1.40
N ASN A 111 -18.20 9.38 -2.53
CA ASN A 111 -16.75 9.52 -2.63
C ASN A 111 -16.27 10.88 -2.12
N ARG A 112 -14.98 10.95 -1.78
CA ARG A 112 -14.26 12.13 -1.35
C ARG A 112 -13.19 12.50 -2.37
N ASN A 113 -12.81 13.78 -2.40
CA ASN A 113 -11.61 14.29 -3.07
C ASN A 113 -10.73 15.14 -2.15
N CYS A 114 -11.04 15.18 -0.86
CA CYS A 114 -10.29 15.98 0.09
C CYS A 114 -8.92 15.34 0.40
N ILE A 115 -7.98 16.22 0.76
CA ILE A 115 -6.71 15.85 1.38
C ILE A 115 -6.82 16.09 2.88
N GLN A 116 -6.44 15.09 3.69
CA GLN A 116 -6.18 15.28 5.11
C GLN A 116 -4.75 14.86 5.45
N VAL A 117 -4.17 15.47 6.48
CA VAL A 117 -2.81 15.17 6.94
C VAL A 117 -2.80 14.97 8.45
N LEU A 118 -1.99 14.01 8.89
CA LEU A 118 -1.69 13.73 10.29
C LEU A 118 -0.19 13.94 10.52
N HIS A 119 0.17 14.89 11.38
CA HIS A 119 1.54 15.02 11.89
C HIS A 119 1.70 14.15 13.12
N THR A 120 2.47 13.06 12.97
CA THR A 120 2.57 12.01 14.00
C THR A 120 3.57 12.33 15.11
N ALA A 121 4.34 13.42 14.98
CA ALA A 121 5.29 13.88 16.01
C ALA A 121 4.62 14.80 17.05
N ASP A 122 3.95 15.88 16.62
CA ASP A 122 3.60 16.97 17.54
C ASP A 122 2.10 17.17 17.77
N ASN A 123 1.27 16.95 16.75
CA ASN A 123 -0.12 17.44 16.75
C ASN A 123 -1.19 16.34 16.70
N GLN A 124 -0.81 15.07 16.54
CA GLN A 124 -1.62 13.86 16.82
C GLN A 124 -3.13 13.97 16.51
N SER A 125 -3.47 14.66 15.42
CA SER A 125 -4.85 14.89 14.97
C SER A 125 -4.83 15.17 13.49
N TRP A 126 -5.85 14.65 12.82
CA TRP A 126 -6.04 14.81 11.39
C TRP A 126 -6.56 16.20 11.07
N ARG A 127 -6.00 16.82 10.03
CA ARG A 127 -6.40 18.14 9.57
C ARG A 127 -6.75 18.10 8.09
N SER A 128 -7.87 18.72 7.74
CA SER A 128 -8.20 18.98 6.34
C SER A 128 -7.28 20.06 5.78
N VAL A 129 -6.70 19.77 4.61
CA VAL A 129 -5.76 20.68 3.95
C VAL A 129 -6.54 21.64 3.07
N GLN A 130 -6.30 22.94 3.23
CA GLN A 130 -6.83 23.95 2.32
C GLN A 130 -6.04 23.91 1.02
N VAL A 131 -6.61 23.27 0.00
CA VAL A 131 -5.95 23.08 -1.29
C VAL A 131 -6.14 24.29 -2.20
N LYS A 132 -5.13 24.55 -3.03
CA LYS A 132 -5.18 25.50 -4.16
C LYS A 132 -5.27 24.72 -5.47
N GLY A 133 -5.65 25.41 -6.55
CA GLY A 133 -5.86 24.78 -7.86
C GLY A 133 -7.17 24.01 -7.93
N VAL A 134 -7.34 23.22 -8.99
CA VAL A 134 -8.55 22.44 -9.24
C VAL A 134 -8.31 21.00 -8.79
N PRO A 135 -8.95 20.52 -7.72
CA PRO A 135 -8.79 19.14 -7.30
C PRO A 135 -9.48 18.18 -8.28
N PRO A 136 -9.06 16.90 -8.32
CA PRO A 136 -9.79 15.85 -9.02
C PRO A 136 -11.24 15.71 -8.53
N SER A 137 -12.08 15.09 -9.36
CA SER A 137 -13.41 14.63 -8.91
C SER A 137 -13.29 13.64 -7.74
N PRO A 138 -14.31 13.56 -6.86
CA PRO A 138 -14.36 12.55 -5.81
C PRO A 138 -14.18 11.14 -6.36
N ARG A 139 -13.35 10.33 -5.69
CA ARG A 139 -12.99 8.98 -6.16
C ARG A 139 -12.49 8.05 -5.06
N THR A 140 -12.63 6.76 -5.30
CA THR A 140 -11.80 5.74 -4.64
C THR A 140 -10.48 5.57 -5.40
N TYR A 141 -9.41 5.24 -4.69
CA TYR A 141 -8.06 5.18 -5.26
C TYR A 141 -7.20 4.01 -4.79
N HIS A 142 -7.45 3.47 -3.58
CA HIS A 142 -6.88 2.21 -3.07
C HIS A 142 -5.39 1.98 -3.40
N THR A 143 -4.53 2.97 -3.09
CA THR A 143 -3.07 2.91 -3.33
C THR A 143 -2.29 3.62 -2.24
N SER A 144 -1.11 3.11 -1.87
CA SER A 144 -0.21 3.72 -0.87
C SER A 144 1.09 4.31 -1.45
N LEU A 145 1.33 4.16 -2.76
CA LEU A 145 2.66 4.38 -3.38
C LEU A 145 2.63 5.31 -4.59
N ALA A 146 1.66 6.22 -4.64
CA ALA A 146 1.50 7.15 -5.76
C ALA A 146 2.29 8.47 -5.59
N CYS A 147 3.28 8.51 -4.69
CA CYS A 147 4.05 9.72 -4.37
C CYS A 147 5.50 9.63 -4.89
N VAL A 148 5.99 10.68 -5.54
CA VAL A 148 7.40 10.87 -5.92
C VAL A 148 7.85 12.21 -5.33
N GLY A 149 8.83 12.17 -4.43
CA GLY A 149 9.27 13.34 -3.68
C GLY A 149 8.14 13.91 -2.82
N ASP A 150 7.73 15.13 -3.13
CA ASP A 150 6.65 15.85 -2.44
C ASP A 150 5.33 15.87 -3.21
N ARG A 151 5.22 15.05 -4.27
CA ARG A 151 4.12 15.11 -5.22
C ARG A 151 3.35 13.81 -5.29
N LEU A 152 2.05 13.86 -5.00
CA LEU A 152 1.11 12.77 -5.22
C LEU A 152 0.62 12.82 -6.68
N PHE A 153 0.69 11.70 -7.38
CA PHE A 153 0.18 11.54 -8.74
C PHE A 153 -1.14 10.76 -8.71
N VAL A 154 -2.20 11.34 -9.25
CA VAL A 154 -3.53 10.73 -9.28
C VAL A 154 -4.00 10.58 -10.72
N PHE A 155 -4.12 9.33 -11.15
CA PHE A 155 -4.64 8.93 -12.45
C PHE A 155 -5.90 8.05 -12.29
N SER A 156 -7.03 8.46 -12.85
CA SER A 156 -8.29 7.70 -12.78
C SER A 156 -8.73 7.38 -11.33
N GLY A 157 -9.40 6.25 -11.08
CA GLY A 157 -10.00 5.89 -9.80
C GLY A 157 -11.45 5.40 -9.94
N GLY A 158 -12.07 4.94 -8.85
CA GLY A 158 -13.46 4.49 -8.83
C GLY A 158 -14.46 5.61 -8.63
N ASP A 159 -15.61 5.52 -9.32
CA ASP A 159 -16.76 6.40 -9.14
C ASP A 159 -17.89 5.67 -8.41
N SER A 160 -18.45 4.62 -9.05
CA SER A 160 -19.54 3.83 -8.47
C SER A 160 -19.56 2.41 -9.03
N GLY A 161 -19.75 1.41 -8.16
CA GLY A 161 -19.76 0.01 -8.54
C GLY A 161 -18.46 -0.38 -9.23
N THR A 162 -18.53 -0.83 -10.49
CA THR A 162 -17.36 -1.16 -11.34
C THR A 162 -16.97 -0.04 -12.31
N THR A 163 -17.57 1.14 -12.17
CA THR A 163 -17.39 2.29 -13.06
C THR A 163 -16.23 3.14 -12.59
N PRO A 164 -15.23 3.43 -13.44
CA PRO A 164 -14.20 4.39 -13.12
C PRO A 164 -14.70 5.83 -13.26
N VAL A 165 -14.00 6.79 -12.64
CA VAL A 165 -14.25 8.22 -12.88
C VAL A 165 -14.13 8.57 -14.37
N SER A 166 -14.99 9.47 -14.83
CA SER A 166 -14.94 10.03 -16.20
C SER A 166 -13.76 10.98 -16.42
N ASP A 167 -13.18 11.47 -15.34
CA ASP A 167 -11.98 12.30 -15.34
C ASP A 167 -10.75 11.49 -15.76
N ALA A 168 -10.34 11.71 -16.99
CA ALA A 168 -9.20 11.06 -17.61
C ALA A 168 -7.89 11.83 -17.40
N GLN A 169 -7.86 12.97 -16.73
CA GLN A 169 -6.61 13.73 -16.60
C GLN A 169 -5.72 13.19 -15.47
N LEU A 170 -4.41 13.40 -15.63
CA LEU A 170 -3.45 13.22 -14.54
C LEU A 170 -3.53 14.46 -13.63
N HIS A 171 -3.76 14.24 -12.34
CA HIS A 171 -3.68 15.29 -11.33
C HIS A 171 -2.42 15.11 -10.50
N VAL A 172 -1.77 16.21 -10.16
CA VAL A 172 -0.60 16.19 -9.30
C VAL A 172 -0.83 17.15 -8.14
N PHE A 173 -0.77 16.61 -6.92
CA PHE A 173 -0.83 17.40 -5.69
C PHE A 173 0.57 17.60 -5.12
N ASP A 174 0.99 18.85 -5.02
CA ASP A 174 2.25 19.25 -4.41
C ASP A 174 2.01 19.55 -2.91
N THR A 175 2.61 18.73 -2.04
CA THR A 175 2.39 18.81 -0.58
C THR A 175 2.99 20.07 0.04
N VAL A 176 4.10 20.58 -0.50
CA VAL A 176 4.80 21.78 -0.01
C VAL A 176 3.94 23.03 -0.23
N THR A 177 3.35 23.16 -1.42
CA THR A 177 2.53 24.32 -1.80
C THR A 177 1.04 24.12 -1.54
N SER A 178 0.64 22.90 -1.18
CA SER A 178 -0.76 22.45 -1.06
C SER A 178 -1.58 22.77 -2.32
N THR A 179 -1.01 22.53 -3.49
CA THR A 179 -1.60 22.93 -4.79
C THR A 179 -1.80 21.72 -5.70
N TRP A 180 -3.01 21.59 -6.23
CA TRP A 180 -3.32 20.70 -7.34
C TRP A 180 -2.96 21.33 -8.68
N SER A 181 -2.43 20.51 -9.58
CA SER A 181 -2.14 20.87 -10.97
C SER A 181 -2.52 19.73 -11.91
N GLN A 182 -2.74 20.08 -13.18
CA GLN A 182 -3.05 19.14 -14.27
C GLN A 182 -1.97 19.29 -15.35
N PRO A 183 -0.80 18.67 -15.18
CA PRO A 183 0.26 18.78 -16.17
C PRO A 183 -0.18 18.13 -17.49
N GLU A 184 0.19 18.77 -18.60
CA GLU A 184 0.04 18.14 -19.91
C GLU A 184 0.91 16.88 -19.98
N THR A 185 0.31 15.77 -20.37
CA THR A 185 1.03 14.51 -20.55
C THR A 185 1.22 14.18 -22.02
N LYS A 186 2.31 13.47 -22.32
CA LYS A 186 2.66 13.00 -23.66
C LYS A 186 2.54 11.48 -23.71
N GLY A 187 2.46 10.93 -24.92
CA GLY A 187 2.40 9.48 -25.12
C GLY A 187 1.00 8.93 -24.93
N LYS A 188 0.89 7.60 -24.75
CA LYS A 188 -0.40 6.91 -24.67
C LYS A 188 -0.73 6.57 -23.23
N GLN A 189 -1.57 7.40 -22.63
CA GLN A 189 -2.11 7.18 -21.31
C GLN A 189 -2.97 5.89 -21.27
N PRO A 190 -3.02 5.17 -20.13
CA PRO A 190 -3.96 4.08 -19.93
C PRO A 190 -5.43 4.55 -20.03
N SER A 191 -6.33 3.62 -20.34
CA SER A 191 -7.78 3.86 -20.21
C SER A 191 -8.19 4.04 -18.75
N ALA A 192 -9.24 4.82 -18.50
CA ALA A 192 -9.86 4.96 -17.19
C ALA A 192 -10.22 3.58 -16.59
N ARG A 193 -9.96 3.43 -15.30
CA ARG A 193 -10.04 2.15 -14.56
C ARG A 193 -10.04 2.40 -13.06
N GLN A 194 -10.57 1.46 -12.31
CA GLN A 194 -10.60 1.47 -10.84
C GLN A 194 -9.99 0.19 -10.25
N GLY A 195 -9.65 0.20 -8.96
CA GLY A 195 -8.97 -0.93 -8.31
C GLY A 195 -7.62 -1.30 -8.93
N HIS A 196 -6.98 -0.35 -9.62
CA HIS A 196 -5.62 -0.51 -10.15
C HIS A 196 -4.60 -0.10 -9.08
N VAL A 197 -3.38 -0.60 -9.19
CA VAL A 197 -2.28 -0.11 -8.33
C VAL A 197 -1.49 0.98 -9.04
N VAL A 198 -0.95 1.90 -8.24
CA VAL A 198 -0.06 2.97 -8.69
C VAL A 198 1.18 2.95 -7.80
N VAL A 199 2.35 2.75 -8.42
CA VAL A 199 3.59 2.49 -7.69
C VAL A 199 4.72 3.38 -8.19
N ALA A 200 5.31 4.16 -7.29
CA ALA A 200 6.53 4.89 -7.51
C ALA A 200 7.76 3.99 -7.34
N VAL A 201 8.65 3.99 -8.35
CA VAL A 201 10.00 3.42 -8.25
C VAL A 201 10.97 4.44 -8.86
N GLY A 202 11.75 5.11 -8.01
CA GLY A 202 12.51 6.30 -8.42
C GLY A 202 11.59 7.39 -8.95
N ASP A 203 11.97 8.03 -10.05
CA ASP A 203 11.17 9.10 -10.69
C ASP A 203 10.10 8.57 -11.65
N THR A 204 9.76 7.28 -11.59
CA THR A 204 8.79 6.63 -12.49
C THR A 204 7.59 6.11 -11.72
N ILE A 205 6.40 6.47 -12.17
CA ILE A 205 5.14 5.90 -11.69
C ILE A 205 4.75 4.73 -12.60
N TYR A 206 4.37 3.60 -12.04
CA TYR A 206 3.84 2.44 -12.73
C TYR A 206 2.35 2.28 -12.40
N VAL A 207 1.54 1.97 -13.42
CA VAL A 207 0.11 1.68 -13.29
C VAL A 207 -0.16 0.27 -13.81
N HIS A 208 -0.67 -0.60 -12.94
CA HIS A 208 -0.99 -1.98 -13.30
C HIS A 208 -2.43 -2.36 -12.96
N GLY A 209 -3.01 -3.15 -13.85
CA GLY A 209 -4.29 -3.81 -13.61
C GLY A 209 -5.47 -2.83 -13.54
N GLY A 210 -6.43 -3.14 -12.68
CA GLY A 210 -7.70 -2.45 -12.52
C GLY A 210 -8.81 -3.01 -13.40
N MET A 211 -10.00 -2.42 -13.27
CA MET A 211 -11.17 -2.80 -14.06
C MET A 211 -11.99 -1.60 -14.51
N ALA A 212 -12.78 -1.80 -15.56
CA ALA A 212 -13.82 -0.88 -16.00
C ALA A 212 -15.02 -1.69 -16.53
N GLY A 213 -16.17 -1.57 -15.87
CA GLY A 213 -17.33 -2.41 -16.16
C GLY A 213 -17.00 -3.89 -15.93
N GLY A 214 -17.16 -4.74 -16.95
CA GLY A 214 -16.81 -6.16 -16.88
C GLY A 214 -15.38 -6.50 -17.30
N LYS A 215 -14.56 -5.52 -17.69
CA LYS A 215 -13.21 -5.76 -18.19
C LYS A 215 -12.17 -5.62 -17.07
N PHE A 216 -11.47 -6.72 -16.79
CA PHE A 216 -10.24 -6.70 -15.99
C PHE A 216 -9.04 -6.43 -16.89
N HIS A 217 -8.18 -5.53 -16.45
CA HIS A 217 -6.96 -5.13 -17.13
C HIS A 217 -5.76 -5.86 -16.56
N ASN A 218 -4.78 -6.18 -17.42
CA ASN A 218 -3.46 -6.71 -17.04
C ASN A 218 -2.32 -5.92 -17.70
N ASP A 219 -2.62 -4.78 -18.32
CA ASP A 219 -1.60 -3.95 -18.93
C ASP A 219 -0.81 -3.19 -17.86
N LEU A 220 0.48 -3.03 -18.15
CA LEU A 220 1.40 -2.21 -17.37
C LEU A 220 1.78 -0.98 -18.19
N SER A 221 1.65 0.19 -17.57
CA SER A 221 2.11 1.46 -18.13
C SER A 221 2.99 2.19 -17.14
N SER A 222 3.94 2.96 -17.64
CA SER A 222 4.78 3.84 -16.84
C SER A 222 4.57 5.30 -17.22
N LEU A 223 4.75 6.19 -16.26
CA LEU A 223 4.84 7.63 -16.42
C LEU A 223 6.22 8.08 -15.93
N ASP A 224 7.01 8.62 -16.85
CA ASP A 224 8.19 9.42 -16.50
C ASP A 224 7.71 10.74 -15.91
N THR A 225 7.95 10.95 -14.61
CA THR A 225 7.46 12.14 -13.89
C THR A 225 8.26 13.41 -14.19
N LEU A 226 9.47 13.29 -14.74
CA LEU A 226 10.31 14.43 -15.14
C LEU A 226 9.86 15.00 -16.49
N ASN A 227 9.49 14.12 -17.42
CA ASN A 227 9.09 14.49 -18.78
C ASN A 227 7.56 14.43 -19.03
N MET A 228 6.78 14.00 -18.03
CA MET A 228 5.33 13.79 -18.09
C MET A 228 4.93 12.94 -19.30
N ARG A 229 5.62 11.80 -19.50
CA ARG A 229 5.41 10.93 -20.66
C ARG A 229 4.94 9.53 -20.23
N TRP A 230 3.78 9.15 -20.74
CA TRP A 230 3.26 7.80 -20.63
C TRP A 230 3.87 6.87 -21.67
N GLU A 231 4.22 5.67 -21.23
CA GLU A 231 4.62 4.55 -22.07
C GLU A 231 3.88 3.28 -21.65
N ARG A 232 3.41 2.50 -22.62
CA ARG A 232 2.91 1.15 -22.35
C ARG A 232 4.07 0.17 -22.35
N ILE A 233 4.30 -0.48 -21.22
CA ILE A 233 5.38 -1.44 -21.06
C ILE A 233 4.97 -2.78 -21.67
N LYS A 234 5.81 -3.28 -22.59
CA LYS A 234 5.72 -4.65 -23.10
C LYS A 234 6.46 -5.59 -22.16
N ALA A 235 5.82 -5.93 -21.06
CA ALA A 235 6.38 -6.84 -20.06
C ALA A 235 6.50 -8.27 -20.61
N LYS A 236 7.43 -9.04 -20.06
CA LYS A 236 7.66 -10.47 -20.36
C LYS A 236 7.69 -11.30 -19.07
N GLY A 237 7.76 -12.62 -19.19
CA GLY A 237 7.81 -13.54 -18.06
C GLY A 237 6.41 -14.00 -17.65
N ASP A 238 6.22 -14.24 -16.36
CA ASP A 238 4.95 -14.76 -15.81
C ASP A 238 3.97 -13.61 -15.65
N LEU A 239 3.26 -13.28 -16.73
CA LEU A 239 2.36 -12.14 -16.75
C LEU A 239 1.17 -12.37 -15.82
N PRO A 240 0.87 -11.43 -14.89
CA PRO A 240 -0.34 -11.51 -14.09
C PRO A 240 -1.61 -11.54 -14.97
N PRO A 241 -2.68 -12.24 -14.54
CA PRO A 241 -3.97 -12.16 -15.21
C PRO A 241 -4.57 -10.75 -15.06
N GLY A 242 -5.70 -10.51 -15.72
CA GLY A 242 -6.47 -9.29 -15.47
C GLY A 242 -6.93 -9.26 -14.03
N GLN A 243 -6.60 -8.20 -13.28
CA GLN A 243 -6.94 -8.12 -11.86
C GLN A 243 -7.22 -6.69 -11.38
N ALA A 244 -8.11 -6.55 -10.40
CA ALA A 244 -8.42 -5.31 -9.69
C ALA A 244 -8.35 -5.54 -8.17
N ALA A 245 -8.49 -4.49 -7.35
CA ALA A 245 -8.53 -4.57 -5.89
C ALA A 245 -7.33 -5.33 -5.26
N HIS A 246 -6.20 -5.34 -5.97
CA HIS A 246 -4.94 -5.86 -5.48
C HIS A 246 -4.13 -4.72 -4.84
N SER A 247 -3.15 -5.10 -4.03
CA SER A 247 -2.23 -4.14 -3.43
C SER A 247 -0.81 -4.37 -3.91
N SER A 248 0.04 -3.38 -3.66
CA SER A 248 1.40 -3.36 -4.16
C SER A 248 2.38 -2.74 -3.19
N VAL A 249 3.63 -3.18 -3.24
CA VAL A 249 4.78 -2.56 -2.55
C VAL A 249 5.95 -2.34 -3.49
N ALA A 250 6.73 -1.28 -3.28
CA ALA A 250 7.98 -1.02 -4.00
C ALA A 250 9.18 -1.33 -3.09
N PHE A 251 10.17 -2.06 -3.61
CA PHE A 251 11.42 -2.32 -2.90
C PHE A 251 12.59 -2.44 -3.87
N GLY A 252 13.60 -1.60 -3.68
CA GLY A 252 14.74 -1.48 -4.59
C GLY A 252 14.28 -1.09 -6.00
N LYS A 253 14.68 -1.87 -7.01
CA LYS A 253 14.28 -1.69 -8.42
C LYS A 253 13.14 -2.59 -8.84
N ASN A 254 12.35 -3.03 -7.86
CA ASN A 254 11.23 -3.92 -8.07
C ASN A 254 9.98 -3.33 -7.44
N PHE A 255 8.84 -3.75 -7.96
CA PHE A 255 7.62 -3.70 -7.19
C PHE A 255 6.92 -5.05 -7.22
N PHE A 256 6.09 -5.27 -6.22
CA PHE A 256 5.37 -6.50 -5.99
C PHE A 256 3.89 -6.21 -6.00
N ILE A 257 3.09 -7.13 -6.54
CA ILE A 257 1.63 -7.13 -6.40
C ILE A 257 1.21 -8.41 -5.72
N PHE A 258 0.14 -8.34 -4.93
CA PHE A 258 -0.40 -9.49 -4.22
C PHE A 258 -1.93 -9.46 -4.20
N GLY A 259 -2.50 -10.66 -4.33
CA GLY A 259 -3.94 -10.88 -4.27
C GLY A 259 -4.74 -10.12 -5.33
N GLY A 260 -5.93 -9.70 -4.94
CA GLY A 260 -6.91 -9.01 -5.77
C GLY A 260 -7.99 -9.91 -6.34
N LEU A 261 -8.87 -9.29 -7.11
CA LEU A 261 -9.99 -9.91 -7.81
C LEU A 261 -9.63 -10.13 -9.28
N THR A 262 -9.77 -11.37 -9.72
CA THR A 262 -9.66 -11.82 -11.11
C THR A 262 -11.05 -12.21 -11.63
N PRO A 263 -11.22 -12.46 -12.95
CA PRO A 263 -12.45 -13.07 -13.47
C PRO A 263 -12.80 -14.41 -12.80
N GLU A 264 -11.81 -15.14 -12.28
CA GLU A 264 -11.97 -16.42 -11.60
C GLU A 264 -12.24 -16.29 -10.09
N GLY A 265 -12.21 -15.08 -9.54
CA GLY A 265 -12.41 -14.78 -8.11
C GLY A 265 -11.19 -14.17 -7.44
N ALA A 266 -11.20 -14.14 -6.10
CA ALA A 266 -10.06 -13.65 -5.33
C ALA A 266 -8.84 -14.57 -5.50
N THR A 267 -7.64 -14.00 -5.51
CA THR A 267 -6.38 -14.74 -5.56
C THR A 267 -5.49 -14.40 -4.37
N ASN A 268 -4.49 -15.25 -4.13
CA ASN A 268 -3.36 -15.05 -3.22
C ASN A 268 -2.01 -15.11 -3.96
N SER A 269 -2.01 -14.94 -5.29
CA SER A 269 -0.78 -14.94 -6.06
C SER A 269 0.03 -13.67 -5.79
N MET A 270 1.35 -13.81 -5.62
CA MET A 270 2.29 -12.69 -5.55
C MET A 270 3.16 -12.65 -6.80
N TYR A 271 3.28 -11.49 -7.43
CA TYR A 271 4.17 -11.30 -8.57
C TYR A 271 5.18 -10.21 -8.27
N ARG A 272 6.42 -10.40 -8.72
CA ARG A 272 7.47 -9.39 -8.70
C ARG A 272 7.70 -8.86 -10.11
N PHE A 273 7.67 -7.54 -10.29
CA PHE A 273 8.12 -6.87 -11.49
C PHE A 273 9.52 -6.31 -11.29
N GLN A 274 10.46 -6.69 -12.17
CA GLN A 274 11.79 -6.11 -12.25
C GLN A 274 11.76 -4.92 -13.22
N CYS A 275 11.83 -3.69 -12.71
CA CYS A 275 11.68 -2.46 -13.49
C CYS A 275 12.70 -2.37 -14.61
N ASP A 276 13.99 -2.59 -14.33
CA ASP A 276 15.06 -2.50 -15.33
C ASP A 276 14.94 -3.53 -16.48
N LYS A 277 14.26 -4.66 -16.23
CA LYS A 277 14.18 -5.78 -17.19
C LYS A 277 12.82 -5.89 -17.87
N HIS A 278 11.84 -5.08 -17.47
CA HIS A 278 10.44 -5.20 -17.85
C HIS A 278 9.92 -6.65 -17.76
N ARG A 279 10.18 -7.31 -16.63
CA ARG A 279 9.89 -8.73 -16.46
C ARG A 279 9.12 -9.00 -15.18
N TRP A 280 7.99 -9.67 -15.34
CA TRP A 280 7.24 -10.27 -14.25
C TRP A 280 7.80 -11.65 -13.88
N THR A 281 7.72 -12.00 -12.61
CA THR A 281 8.02 -13.32 -12.08
C THR A 281 6.93 -13.68 -11.08
N LEU A 282 6.27 -14.81 -11.29
CA LEU A 282 5.35 -15.37 -10.31
C LEU A 282 6.19 -15.90 -9.15
N MET A 283 5.94 -15.38 -7.95
CA MET A 283 6.65 -15.83 -6.77
C MET A 283 6.09 -17.18 -6.32
N THR A 284 7.00 -18.08 -5.96
CA THR A 284 6.67 -19.36 -5.36
C THR A 284 7.04 -19.34 -3.89
N PHE A 285 6.20 -19.98 -3.07
CA PHE A 285 6.39 -20.06 -1.63
C PHE A 285 6.39 -21.52 -1.18
N ASP A 286 7.17 -21.77 -0.15
CA ASP A 286 7.27 -23.05 0.54
C ASP A 286 6.21 -23.07 1.67
N GLY A 287 5.44 -24.16 1.77
CA GLY A 287 4.38 -24.31 2.78
C GLY A 287 3.04 -23.70 2.38
N ASP A 288 2.22 -23.37 3.38
CA ASP A 288 0.89 -22.79 3.18
C ASP A 288 0.95 -21.34 2.69
N LEU A 289 -0.08 -20.96 1.93
CA LEU A 289 -0.27 -19.61 1.43
C LEU A 289 -1.34 -18.89 2.26
N PRO A 290 -1.29 -17.56 2.34
CA PRO A 290 -2.42 -16.77 2.82
C PRO A 290 -3.71 -17.09 2.06
N PRO A 291 -4.89 -16.94 2.70
CA PRO A 291 -6.17 -16.95 2.01
C PRO A 291 -6.22 -15.98 0.83
N ASN A 292 -6.96 -16.37 -0.21
CA ASN A 292 -7.30 -15.50 -1.34
C ASN A 292 -7.97 -14.22 -0.83
N ARG A 293 -7.49 -13.05 -1.27
CA ARG A 293 -7.99 -11.78 -0.74
C ARG A 293 -7.91 -10.61 -1.71
N LEU A 294 -8.83 -9.68 -1.57
CA LEU A 294 -8.89 -8.38 -2.25
C LEU A 294 -9.14 -7.26 -1.22
N ASP A 295 -8.93 -6.01 -1.63
CA ASP A 295 -9.13 -4.81 -0.79
C ASP A 295 -8.38 -4.83 0.56
N HIS A 296 -7.26 -5.55 0.60
CA HIS A 296 -6.28 -5.55 1.67
C HIS A 296 -5.25 -4.45 1.42
N SER A 297 -4.45 -4.10 2.42
CA SER A 297 -3.36 -3.14 2.26
C SER A 297 -1.99 -3.78 2.44
N MET A 298 -0.96 -3.14 1.87
CA MET A 298 0.42 -3.60 1.99
C MET A 298 1.41 -2.45 2.21
N CYS A 299 2.48 -2.71 2.96
CA CYS A 299 3.62 -1.81 3.09
C CYS A 299 4.94 -2.58 3.29
N VAL A 300 6.06 -1.91 3.06
CA VAL A 300 7.38 -2.47 3.35
C VAL A 300 7.78 -2.12 4.78
N VAL A 301 8.22 -3.11 5.54
CA VAL A 301 8.64 -2.96 6.93
C VAL A 301 10.11 -3.38 7.07
N PRO A 302 11.01 -2.46 7.44
CA PRO A 302 12.37 -2.81 7.86
C PRO A 302 12.33 -3.70 9.10
N TRP A 303 12.95 -4.87 9.02
CA TRP A 303 12.96 -5.88 10.08
C TRP A 303 14.39 -6.14 10.55
N HIS A 304 14.63 -6.00 11.84
CA HIS A 304 15.97 -6.13 12.42
C HIS A 304 16.14 -7.55 12.95
N VAL A 305 17.11 -8.27 12.39
CA VAL A 305 17.47 -9.64 12.78
C VAL A 305 18.80 -9.63 13.52
N ARG A 306 18.96 -10.51 14.51
CA ARG A 306 20.26 -10.73 15.16
C ARG A 306 21.17 -11.48 14.19
N ALA A 307 22.39 -10.98 13.95
CA ALA A 307 23.37 -11.76 13.21
C ALA A 307 23.89 -12.91 14.09
N ASP A 308 23.87 -14.14 13.55
CA ASP A 308 24.54 -15.28 14.17
C ASP A 308 26.07 -15.09 14.15
N VAL A 309 26.66 -14.83 15.32
CA VAL A 309 28.11 -14.80 15.49
C VAL A 309 28.64 -16.24 15.50
N SER A 310 28.74 -16.86 14.33
CA SER A 310 29.44 -18.14 14.17
C SER A 310 30.96 -17.91 14.19
N GLY A 311 31.54 -17.82 15.39
CA GLY A 311 32.99 -17.76 15.56
C GLY A 311 33.42 -17.39 16.98
N GLU A 312 33.89 -18.37 17.74
CA GLU A 312 34.48 -18.20 19.08
C GLU A 312 35.62 -17.16 19.10
N ARG A 313 35.42 -16.03 19.79
CA ARG A 313 36.25 -15.51 20.91
C ARG A 313 36.15 -14.01 21.22
N ASP A 314 35.31 -13.22 20.54
CA ASP A 314 35.15 -11.78 20.85
C ASP A 314 33.67 -11.33 20.98
N ALA A 315 32.80 -12.19 21.54
CA ALA A 315 31.36 -11.96 21.62
C ALA A 315 30.90 -10.97 22.73
N GLU A 316 31.73 -10.00 23.12
CA GLU A 316 31.37 -8.99 24.15
C GLU A 316 31.33 -7.55 23.65
N LYS A 317 31.41 -7.30 22.33
CA LYS A 317 31.27 -5.94 21.79
C LYS A 317 30.34 -5.87 20.59
N ASN A 318 29.09 -5.56 20.92
CA ASN A 318 28.02 -5.07 20.04
C ASN A 318 27.45 -6.12 19.06
N PRO A 319 26.26 -6.71 19.33
CA PRO A 319 25.63 -7.61 18.36
C PRO A 319 25.36 -6.86 17.07
N GLN A 320 25.93 -7.34 15.95
CA GLN A 320 25.63 -6.76 14.64
C GLN A 320 24.19 -7.11 14.29
N THR A 321 23.33 -6.09 14.21
CA THR A 321 21.95 -6.24 13.71
C THR A 321 21.96 -6.07 12.20
N ARG A 322 21.33 -7.00 11.49
CA ARG A 322 21.10 -6.89 10.03
C ARG A 322 19.66 -6.47 9.79
N THR A 323 19.43 -5.57 8.84
CA THR A 323 18.08 -5.19 8.44
C THR A 323 17.68 -5.95 7.17
N VAL A 324 16.59 -6.68 7.25
CA VAL A 324 15.86 -7.25 6.11
C VAL A 324 14.56 -6.47 5.89
N HIS A 325 13.84 -6.74 4.81
CA HIS A 325 12.61 -6.01 4.49
C HIS A 325 11.46 -7.00 4.30
N LEU A 326 10.42 -6.83 5.09
CA LEU A 326 9.19 -7.61 5.01
C LEU A 326 8.17 -6.88 4.16
N CYS A 327 7.43 -7.63 3.37
CA CYS A 327 6.14 -7.21 2.83
C CYS A 327 5.09 -7.50 3.88
N PHE A 328 4.57 -6.46 4.54
CA PHE A 328 3.45 -6.57 5.46
C PHE A 328 2.14 -6.47 4.71
N VAL A 329 1.17 -7.31 5.07
CA VAL A 329 -0.19 -7.35 4.53
C VAL A 329 -1.18 -7.33 5.68
N PHE A 330 -2.23 -6.53 5.58
CA PHE A 330 -3.29 -6.48 6.57
C PHE A 330 -4.69 -6.58 5.94
N GLY A 331 -5.54 -7.38 6.56
CA GLY A 331 -6.98 -7.49 6.31
C GLY A 331 -7.37 -7.86 4.87
N GLY A 332 -8.43 -7.22 4.38
CA GLY A 332 -9.08 -7.54 3.09
C GLY A 332 -10.19 -8.58 3.25
N MET A 333 -10.70 -9.08 2.14
CA MET A 333 -11.76 -10.09 2.14
C MET A 333 -11.61 -11.08 0.99
N ASP A 334 -12.28 -12.22 1.07
CA ASP A 334 -12.43 -13.15 -0.05
C ASP A 334 -13.74 -12.90 -0.84
N THR A 335 -14.00 -13.70 -1.88
CA THR A 335 -15.25 -13.59 -2.66
C THR A 335 -16.46 -14.30 -2.02
N GLN A 336 -16.30 -14.97 -0.87
CA GLN A 336 -17.38 -15.60 -0.12
C GLN A 336 -17.89 -14.69 1.02
N GLY A 337 -17.24 -13.55 1.26
CA GLY A 337 -17.64 -12.57 2.26
C GLY A 337 -16.91 -12.73 3.59
N GLU A 338 -15.89 -13.61 3.68
CA GLU A 338 -15.00 -13.65 4.83
C GLU A 338 -14.08 -12.41 4.79
N ILE A 339 -14.12 -11.61 5.85
CA ILE A 339 -13.29 -10.42 6.00
C ILE A 339 -12.22 -10.73 7.03
N PHE A 340 -10.97 -10.41 6.70
CA PHE A 340 -9.81 -10.70 7.51
C PHE A 340 -9.37 -9.50 8.35
N ASN A 341 -8.69 -9.77 9.46
CA ASN A 341 -7.93 -8.82 10.27
C ASN A 341 -6.56 -9.41 10.67
N ASP A 342 -6.07 -10.37 9.90
CA ASP A 342 -4.76 -10.97 10.10
C ASP A 342 -3.64 -10.03 9.63
N CYS A 343 -2.49 -10.13 10.29
CA CYS A 343 -1.25 -9.47 9.92
C CYS A 343 -0.34 -10.53 9.31
N LEU A 344 0.00 -10.40 8.04
CA LEU A 344 0.82 -11.37 7.33
C LEU A 344 2.11 -10.73 6.85
N VAL A 345 3.19 -11.50 6.85
CA VAL A 345 4.48 -11.03 6.37
C VAL A 345 5.18 -12.08 5.51
N THR A 346 5.92 -11.61 4.52
CA THR A 346 6.91 -12.42 3.79
C THR A 346 8.16 -11.59 3.53
N LEU A 347 9.32 -12.23 3.46
CA LEU A 347 10.58 -11.59 3.11
C LEU A 347 10.56 -11.11 1.64
N LEU A 348 10.99 -9.86 1.41
CA LEU A 348 11.23 -9.31 0.07
C LEU A 348 12.67 -9.56 -0.36
N THR A 349 12.86 -10.05 -1.60
CA THR A 349 14.17 -10.40 -2.19
C THR A 349 14.35 -9.90 -3.61
#